data_AF-M0B5Z0-F1
#
_entry.id   AF-M0B5Z0-F1
#
_cell.length_a   1.000
_cell.length_b   1.000
_cell.length_c   1.000
_cell.angle_alpha   90.00
_cell.angle_beta   90.00
_cell.angle_gamma   90.00
#
_symmetry.space_group_name_H-M   'P 1'
#
loop_
_entity.id
_entity.type
_entity.pdbx_description
1 polymer ?
#
loop_
_entity_poly.entity_id
_entity_poly.type
_entity_poly.pdbx_seq_one_letter_code
_entity_poly.pdbx_strand_id
1 'polypeptide(L)' 'MVETTIGFDFPISVRESYQVHDGQEPGTFGLFGGWRLLQLTDVVREWENQRENERDFEFGHYSSHCKSLHT' A
#
# COMPACT_ATOMS: atom_id res chain seq x y z
N MET A 1 -12.68 -0.06 -11.91
CA MET A 1 -11.74 -1.19 -11.69
C MET A 1 -10.51 -0.64 -11.01
N VAL A 2 -9.86 -1.38 -10.12
CA VAL A 2 -8.73 -0.88 -9.31
C VAL A 2 -7.58 -0.33 -10.18
N GLU A 3 -7.28 -0.97 -11.30
CA GLU A 3 -6.28 -0.53 -12.29
C GLU A 3 -6.58 0.88 -12.84
N THR A 4 -7.87 1.21 -13.01
CA THR A 4 -8.28 2.57 -13.41
C THR A 4 -7.99 3.60 -12.31
N THR A 5 -8.13 3.22 -11.03
CA THR A 5 -7.88 4.12 -9.90
C THR A 5 -6.39 4.40 -9.73
N ILE A 6 -5.55 3.38 -9.84
CA ILE A 6 -4.09 3.52 -9.66
C ILE A 6 -3.38 4.05 -10.92
N GLY A 7 -4.05 4.00 -12.08
CA GLY A 7 -3.56 4.58 -13.34
C GLY A 7 -2.61 3.68 -14.13
N PHE A 8 -2.56 2.39 -13.80
CA PHE A 8 -1.75 1.39 -14.51
C PHE A 8 -2.40 0.00 -14.45
N ASP A 9 -2.08 -0.82 -15.43
CA ASP A 9 -2.52 -2.21 -15.47
C ASP A 9 -1.63 -3.08 -14.59
N PHE A 10 -2.23 -4.01 -13.85
CA PHE A 10 -1.49 -5.03 -13.17
C PHE A 10 -0.91 -6.04 -14.16
N PRO A 11 0.31 -6.56 -13.88
CA PRO A 11 0.79 -7.76 -14.54
C PRO A 11 -0.24 -8.90 -14.42
N ILE A 12 -0.34 -9.74 -15.46
CA ILE A 12 -1.32 -10.84 -15.51
C ILE A 12 -1.23 -11.73 -14.26
N SER A 13 -0.01 -12.09 -13.85
CA SER A 13 0.21 -12.94 -12.66
C SER A 13 -0.31 -12.31 -11.36
N VAL A 14 -0.24 -10.98 -11.24
CA VAL A 14 -0.78 -10.26 -10.08
C VAL A 14 -2.31 -10.30 -10.11
N ARG A 15 -2.91 -10.08 -11.28
CA ARG A 15 -4.37 -10.17 -11.45
C ARG A 15 -4.89 -11.57 -11.12
N GLU A 16 -4.21 -12.61 -11.62
CA GLU A 16 -4.53 -14.01 -11.33
C GLU A 16 -4.43 -14.31 -9.82
N SER A 17 -3.39 -13.81 -9.15
CA SER A 17 -3.27 -13.97 -7.69
C SER A 17 -4.48 -13.38 -6.94
N TYR A 18 -4.89 -12.16 -7.29
CA TYR A 18 -6.03 -11.49 -6.66
C TYR A 18 -7.40 -12.10 -7.01
N GLN A 19 -7.49 -12.83 -8.13
CA GLN A 19 -8.69 -13.60 -8.47
C GLN A 19 -8.84 -14.86 -7.60
N VAL A 20 -7.75 -15.41 -7.09
CA VAL A 20 -7.77 -16.56 -6.18
C VAL A 20 -7.99 -16.11 -4.73
N HIS A 21 -7.22 -15.11 -4.28
CA HIS A 21 -7.31 -14.58 -2.91
C HIS A 21 -7.13 -13.05 -2.88
N ASP A 22 -8.08 -12.35 -2.25
CA ASP A 22 -7.98 -10.91 -1.99
C ASP A 22 -7.13 -10.61 -0.74
N GLY A 23 -5.86 -11.00 -0.80
CA GLY A 23 -4.92 -10.84 0.30
C GLY A 23 -5.28 -11.67 1.55
N GLN A 24 -4.88 -11.16 2.71
CA GLN A 24 -5.13 -11.74 4.02
C GLN A 24 -5.95 -10.78 4.90
N GLU A 25 -6.85 -11.33 5.72
CA GLU A 25 -7.64 -10.53 6.66
C GLU A 25 -6.77 -9.81 7.71
N PRO A 26 -7.18 -8.61 8.15
CA PRO A 26 -6.54 -7.92 9.27
C PRO A 26 -6.51 -8.78 10.54
N GLY A 27 -5.43 -8.66 11.33
CA GLY A 27 -5.26 -9.39 12.59
C GLY A 27 -4.74 -10.83 12.45
N THR A 28 -4.57 -11.34 11.24
CA THR A 28 -3.94 -12.64 10.99
C THR A 28 -2.41 -12.58 11.04
N PHE A 29 -1.76 -13.71 11.34
CA PHE A 29 -0.31 -13.82 11.21
C PHE A 29 0.08 -13.80 9.72
N GLY A 30 1.04 -12.96 9.35
CA GLY A 30 1.41 -12.75 7.95
C GLY A 30 2.06 -13.98 7.31
N LEU A 31 1.62 -14.29 6.09
CA LEU A 31 2.07 -15.47 5.34
C LEU A 31 3.57 -15.43 5.01
N PHE A 32 4.12 -14.24 4.76
CA PHE A 32 5.49 -14.08 4.30
C PHE A 32 6.41 -13.64 5.45
N GLY A 33 6.80 -14.59 6.30
CA GLY A 33 7.69 -14.29 7.43
C GLY A 33 7.11 -13.25 8.39
N GLY A 34 5.79 -13.28 8.60
CA GLY A 34 5.06 -12.28 9.40
C GLY A 34 4.54 -11.09 8.60
N TRP A 35 4.93 -10.93 7.33
CA TRP A 35 4.39 -9.91 6.44
C TRP A 35 3.08 -10.38 5.83
N ARG A 36 2.11 -9.47 5.81
CA ARG A 36 0.75 -9.74 5.34
C ARG A 36 0.63 -9.43 3.85
N LEU A 37 0.01 -10.33 3.09
CA LEU A 37 -0.44 -10.01 1.75
C LEU A 37 -1.64 -9.06 1.84
N LEU A 38 -1.51 -7.87 1.26
CA LEU A 38 -2.54 -6.84 1.35
C LEU A 38 -3.77 -7.20 0.53
N GLN A 39 -4.94 -6.88 1.08
CA GLN A 39 -6.18 -6.83 0.31
C GLN A 39 -6.07 -5.72 -0.74
N LEU A 40 -6.79 -5.86 -1.85
CA LEU A 40 -6.68 -4.96 -2.99
C LEU A 40 -7.08 -3.51 -2.62
N THR A 41 -8.02 -3.34 -1.69
CA THR A 41 -8.39 -2.04 -1.11
C THR A 41 -7.21 -1.37 -0.38
N ASP A 42 -6.46 -2.15 0.39
CA ASP A 42 -5.27 -1.66 1.10
C ASP A 42 -4.13 -1.34 0.12
N VAL A 43 -3.97 -2.10 -0.96
CA VAL A 43 -3.00 -1.79 -2.03
C VAL A 43 -3.26 -0.41 -2.64
N VAL A 44 -4.53 -0.10 -2.94
CA VAL A 44 -4.91 1.22 -3.46
C VAL A 44 -4.59 2.33 -2.46
N ARG A 45 -4.93 2.12 -1.18
CA ARG A 45 -4.63 3.11 -0.14
C ARG A 45 -3.12 3.35 0.00
N GLU A 46 -2.31 2.28 0.02
CA GLU A 46 -0.86 2.43 0.11
C GLU A 46 -0.27 3.10 -1.13
N TRP A 47 -0.82 2.82 -2.32
CA TRP A 47 -0.44 3.53 -3.54
C TRP A 47 -0.70 5.03 -3.45
N GLU A 48 -1.89 5.44 -2.98
CA GLU A 48 -2.24 6.85 -2.80
C GLU A 48 -1.33 7.53 -1.76
N ASN A 49 -1.09 6.87 -0.62
CA ASN A 49 -0.16 7.35 0.41
C ASN A 49 1.25 7.55 -0.14
N GLN A 50 1.76 6.61 -0.93
CA GLN A 50 3.09 6.72 -1.50
C GLN A 50 3.19 7.85 -2.51
N ARG A 51 2.17 8.08 -3.35
CA ARG A 51 2.17 9.25 -4.23
C ARG A 51 2.16 10.58 -3.47
N GLU A 52 1.46 10.64 -2.35
CA GLU A 52 1.47 11.81 -1.49
C GLU A 52 2.86 12.03 -0.88
N ASN A 53 3.49 10.97 -0.36
CA ASN A 53 4.85 11.03 0.16
C ASN A 53 5.87 11.45 -0.91
N GLU A 54 5.77 10.92 -2.13
CA GLU A 54 6.62 11.28 -3.26
C GLU A 54 6.46 12.76 -3.60
N ARG A 55 5.22 13.26 -3.67
CA ARG A 55 4.94 14.69 -3.88
C ARG A 55 5.57 15.52 -2.77
N ASP A 56 5.36 15.16 -1.52
CA ASP A 56 5.87 15.94 -0.38
C ASP A 56 7.40 15.92 -0.31
N PHE A 57 8.04 14.83 -0.75
CA PHE A 57 9.48 14.72 -0.90
C PHE A 57 10.01 15.58 -2.05
N GLU A 58 9.41 15.50 -3.24
CA GLU A 58 9.80 16.29 -4.43
C GLU A 58 9.68 17.80 -4.20
N PHE A 59 8.68 18.23 -3.43
CA PHE A 59 8.44 19.64 -3.12
C PHE A 59 9.06 20.10 -1.78
N GLY A 60 9.91 19.29 -1.14
CA GLY A 60 10.67 19.67 0.05
C GLY A 60 9.82 19.96 1.29
N HIS A 61 8.57 19.51 1.33
CA HIS A 61 7.66 19.67 2.47
C HIS A 61 7.86 18.55 3.49
N TYR A 62 9.08 18.41 4.03
CA TYR A 62 9.30 17.57 5.20
C TYR A 62 8.72 18.29 6.43
N SER A 63 7.42 18.14 6.67
CA SER A 63 6.82 18.52 7.96
C SER A 63 7.38 17.59 9.02
N SER A 64 8.28 18.13 9.84
CA SER A 64 8.89 17.46 10.99
C SER A 64 7.88 17.19 12.11
N HIS A 65 6.90 16.32 11.87
CA HIS A 65 5.94 15.87 12.89
C HIS A 65 6.32 14.54 13.57
N CYS A 66 7.57 14.10 13.39
CA CYS A 66 8.17 13.05 14.23
C CYS A 66 9.16 13.68 15.24
N LYS A 67 8.67 14.59 16.09
CA LYS A 67 9.35 14.99 17.33
C LYS A 67 8.32 15.21 18.43
N SER A 68 7.78 14.12 18.98
CA SER A 68 7.42 14.04 20.39
C SER A 68 7.09 12.60 20.75
N LEU A 69 8.11 11.82 21.13
CA LEU A 69 7.93 10.62 21.93
C LEU A 69 9.24 10.19 22.59
N HIS A 70 10.02 11.15 23.08
CA HIS A 70 11.06 10.90 24.10
C HIS A 70 10.89 11.97 25.18
N THR A 71 9.97 11.70 26.10
CA THR A 71 10.06 12.08 27.52
C THR A 71 10.06 10.77 28.29
#